data_AF-A0A4U2DXB7-F1
#
_entry.id   AF-A0A4U2DXB7-F1
#
_cell.length_a   1.000
_cell.length_b   1.000
_cell.length_c   1.000
_cell.angle_alpha   90.00
_cell.angle_beta   90.00
_cell.angle_gamma   90.00
#
_symmetry.space_group_name_H-M   'P 1'
#
loop_
_entity.id
_entity.type
_entity.pdbx_description
1 polymer ?
#
loop_
_entity_poly.entity_id
_entity_poly.type
_entity_poly.pdbx_seq_one_letter_code
_entity_poly.pdbx_strand_id
1 'polypeptide(L)'
;MRGKIIRWISNRGFGFIKSDEYERDIFIHISDITKRRRQPKVGDTVEFRLDTSEGIVSAKAASIISPSNKVSTTFINIVAMTVLCFLVASLTAYNWRKNDLPI
;
A
#
# COMPACT_ATOMS: atom_id res chain seq x y z
N MET A 1 2.25 9.84 -16.80
CA MET A 1 3.34 8.84 -16.79
C MET A 1 3.50 8.31 -15.38
N ARG A 2 4.01 7.09 -15.23
CA ARG A 2 4.28 6.48 -13.92
C ARG A 2 5.76 6.25 -13.74
N GLY A 3 6.21 6.32 -12.50
CA GLY A 3 7.59 6.03 -12.17
C GLY A 3 7.74 5.73 -10.69
N LYS A 4 8.93 5.26 -10.32
CA LYS A 4 9.28 4.91 -8.95
C LYS A 4 10.29 5.91 -8.42
N ILE A 5 10.07 6.36 -7.19
CA ILE A 5 11.04 7.22 -6.50
C ILE A 5 12.28 6.38 -6.18
N ILE A 6 13.40 6.70 -6.80
CA ILE A 6 14.69 6.03 -6.55
C ILE A 6 15.49 6.71 -5.44
N ARG A 7 15.23 8.01 -5.23
CA ARG A 7 15.92 8.81 -4.23
C ARG A 7 15.00 9.89 -3.68
N TRP A 8 14.97 10.04 -2.36
CA TRP A 8 14.19 11.07 -1.69
C TRP A 8 15.00 11.70 -0.55
N ILE A 9 15.05 13.03 -0.49
CA ILE A 9 15.73 13.79 0.56
C ILE A 9 14.68 14.58 1.33
N SER A 10 14.16 14.00 2.40
CA SER A 10 13.11 14.63 3.23
C SER A 10 13.55 15.96 3.86
N ASN A 11 14.83 16.09 4.21
CA ASN A 11 15.38 17.32 4.80
C ASN A 11 15.30 18.52 3.84
N ARG A 12 15.46 18.28 2.53
CA ARG A 12 15.40 19.35 1.51
C ARG A 12 14.10 19.37 0.71
N GLY A 13 13.24 18.36 0.89
CA GLY A 13 11.94 18.30 0.22
C GLY A 13 12.02 18.03 -1.29
N PHE A 14 13.02 17.29 -1.77
CA PHE A 14 13.09 16.91 -3.19
C PHE A 14 13.56 15.47 -3.37
N GLY A 15 13.36 14.95 -4.57
CA GLY A 15 13.79 13.61 -4.95
C GLY A 15 13.91 13.42 -6.46
N PHE A 16 14.18 12.17 -6.82
CA PHE A 16 14.30 11.73 -8.20
C PHE A 16 13.42 10.52 -8.46
N ILE A 17 12.74 10.54 -9.60
CA ILE A 17 11.87 9.48 -10.08
C ILE A 17 12.50 8.85 -11.31
N LYS A 18 12.50 7.52 -11.35
CA LYS A 18 12.85 6.74 -12.52
C LYS A 18 11.59 6.15 -13.14
N SER A 19 11.46 6.27 -14.45
CA SER A 19 10.36 5.68 -15.22
C SER A 19 10.94 4.73 -16.25
N ASP A 20 10.23 3.66 -16.60
CA ASP A 20 10.66 2.77 -17.67
C ASP A 20 10.45 3.42 -19.06
N GLU A 21 9.54 4.40 -19.13
CA GLU A 21 9.29 5.21 -20.33
C GLU A 21 10.35 6.31 -20.53
N TYR A 22 11.15 6.60 -19.49
CA TYR A 22 12.11 7.70 -19.50
C TYR A 22 13.41 7.32 -18.79
N GLU A 23 14.46 7.08 -19.57
CA GLU A 23 15.72 6.54 -19.08
C GLU A 23 16.50 7.49 -18.15
N ARG A 24 16.22 8.79 -18.23
CA ARG A 24 16.84 9.81 -17.36
C ARG A 24 16.09 9.97 -16.05
N ASP A 25 16.81 10.40 -15.03
CA ASP A 25 16.22 10.71 -13.73
C ASP A 25 15.38 12.00 -13.81
N ILE A 26 14.13 11.90 -13.36
CA ILE A 26 13.18 13.00 -13.39
C ILE A 26 13.19 13.69 -12.02
N PHE A 27 13.48 14.99 -12.03
CA PHE A 27 13.49 15.77 -10.80
C PHE A 27 12.07 16.01 -10.28
N ILE A 28 11.87 15.85 -8.98
CA ILE A 28 10.61 16.16 -8.31
C ILE A 28 10.84 16.96 -7.04
N HIS A 29 10.13 18.08 -6.91
CA HIS A 29 10.07 18.84 -5.66
C HIS A 29 8.79 18.52 -4.90
N ILE A 30 8.85 18.58 -3.56
CA ILE A 30 7.70 18.28 -2.70
C ILE A 30 6.52 19.22 -3.02
N SER A 31 6.77 20.48 -3.39
CA SER A 31 5.75 21.45 -3.82
C SER A 31 4.89 20.96 -4.98
N ASP A 32 5.49 20.21 -5.91
CA ASP A 32 4.84 19.78 -7.14
C ASP A 32 3.95 18.54 -6.92
N ILE A 33 3.99 17.99 -5.70
CA ILE A 33 3.15 16.89 -5.24
C ILE A 33 1.87 17.47 -4.66
N THR A 34 0.82 17.48 -5.46
CA THR A 34 -0.48 18.08 -5.09
C THR A 34 -1.31 17.16 -4.18
N LYS A 35 -1.22 15.84 -4.39
CA LYS A 35 -1.98 14.84 -3.59
C LYS A 35 -1.06 14.15 -2.60
N ARG A 36 -0.80 14.79 -1.46
CA ARG A 36 -0.03 14.22 -0.35
C ARG A 36 -0.95 13.60 0.68
N ARG A 37 -1.00 12.26 0.75
CA ARG A 37 -1.49 11.55 1.96
C ARG A 37 -0.37 11.31 2.97
N ARG A 38 0.88 11.28 2.50
CA ARG A 38 2.11 11.06 3.30
C ARG A 38 3.32 11.66 2.58
N GLN A 39 4.44 11.79 3.27
CA GLN A 39 5.71 12.13 2.64
C GLN A 39 6.14 11.01 1.67
N PRO A 40 6.64 11.34 0.47
CA PRO A 40 7.13 10.35 -0.48
C PRO A 40 8.33 9.62 0.10
N LYS A 41 8.44 8.32 -0.17
CA LYS A 41 9.58 7.49 0.23
C LYS A 41 10.19 6.82 -0.99
N VAL A 42 11.46 6.45 -0.87
CA VAL A 42 12.14 5.62 -1.86
C VAL A 42 11.38 4.30 -2.03
N GLY A 43 11.15 3.90 -3.27
CA GLY A 43 10.36 2.72 -3.64
C GLY A 43 8.88 2.99 -3.89
N ASP A 44 8.35 4.15 -3.48
CA ASP A 44 6.96 4.50 -3.78
C ASP A 44 6.76 4.73 -5.28
N THR A 45 5.64 4.22 -5.79
CA THR A 45 5.21 4.49 -7.17
C THR A 45 4.41 5.78 -7.20
N VAL A 46 4.75 6.66 -8.11
CA VAL A 46 4.10 7.96 -8.27
C VAL A 46 3.67 8.14 -9.71
N GLU A 47 2.49 8.71 -9.89
CA GLU A 47 1.99 9.14 -11.19
C GLU A 47 2.17 10.63 -11.29
N PHE A 48 2.84 11.08 -12.35
CA PHE A 48 3.19 12.47 -12.55
C PHE A 48 3.05 12.83 -14.03
N ARG A 49 3.05 14.12 -14.31
CA ARG A 49 3.16 14.66 -15.65
C ARG A 49 4.57 15.21 -15.83
N LEU A 50 5.23 14.80 -16.91
CA LEU A 50 6.48 15.44 -17.31
C LEU A 50 6.18 16.85 -17.78
N ASP A 51 6.93 17.81 -17.26
CA ASP A 51 6.94 19.18 -17.74
C ASP A 51 8.40 19.60 -17.97
N THR A 52 8.67 20.14 -19.15
CA THR A 52 10.00 20.61 -19.52
C THR A 52 9.99 22.13 -19.49
N SER A 53 10.33 22.71 -18.36
CA SER A 53 10.48 24.16 -18.22
C SER A 53 11.94 24.53 -18.37
N GLU A 54 12.25 25.47 -19.26
CA GLU A 54 13.62 26.01 -19.46
C GLU A 54 14.68 24.93 -19.77
N GLY A 55 14.28 23.88 -20.49
CA GLY A 55 15.18 22.76 -20.86
C GLY A 55 15.44 21.74 -19.76
N ILE A 56 14.87 21.93 -18.56
CA ILE A 56 14.97 21.00 -17.44
C ILE A 56 13.68 20.18 -17.33
N VAL A 57 13.84 18.86 -17.22
CA VAL A 57 12.72 17.91 -17.13
C VAL A 57 12.32 17.74 -15.67
N SER A 58 11.10 18.16 -15.35
CA SER A 58 10.53 18.15 -14.00
C SER A 58 9.21 17.37 -13.95
N ALA A 59 8.93 16.72 -12.84
CA ALA A 59 7.64 16.05 -12.60
C ALA A 59 6.66 17.01 -11.90
N LYS A 60 5.56 17.36 -12.56
CA LYS A 60 4.45 18.14 -11.99
C LYS A 60 3.21 17.30 -11.70
N ALA A 61 2.39 17.80 -10.77
CA ALA A 61 1.12 17.22 -10.36
C ALA A 61 1.25 15.74 -9.92
N ALA A 62 2.31 15.44 -9.17
CA ALA A 62 2.58 14.06 -8.77
C ALA A 62 1.57 13.58 -7.72
N SER A 63 1.07 12.36 -7.90
CA SER A 63 0.19 11.66 -6.99
C SER A 63 0.81 10.33 -6.58
N ILE A 64 0.88 10.09 -5.27
CA ILE A 64 1.46 8.85 -4.72
C ILE A 64 0.47 7.70 -4.92
N ILE A 65 0.81 6.78 -5.80
CA ILE A 65 0.13 5.49 -5.93
C ILE A 65 0.77 4.57 -4.90
N SER A 66 0.29 4.62 -3.66
CA SER A 66 0.64 3.57 -2.71
C SER A 66 0.04 2.27 -3.23
N PRO A 67 0.82 1.18 -3.38
CA PRO A 67 0.21 -0.12 -3.53
C PRO A 67 -0.66 -0.29 -2.28
N SER A 68 -1.98 -0.40 -2.48
CA SER A 68 -2.87 -0.74 -1.39
C SER A 68 -2.45 -2.13 -0.94
N ASN A 69 -1.60 -2.19 0.06
CA ASN A 69 -1.39 -3.33 0.91
C ASN A 69 -2.70 -3.54 1.67
N LYS A 70 -3.75 -3.97 0.94
CA LYS A 70 -4.88 -4.64 1.54
C LYS A 70 -4.28 -5.88 2.18
N VAL A 71 -4.06 -5.80 3.50
CA VAL A 71 -3.84 -6.99 4.32
C VAL A 71 -4.92 -7.96 3.87
N SER A 72 -4.49 -9.05 3.22
CA SER A 72 -5.40 -9.95 2.50
C SER A 72 -6.43 -10.46 3.50
N THR A 73 -7.62 -9.87 3.45
CA THR A 73 -8.73 -10.07 4.39
C THR A 73 -9.10 -11.56 4.46
N THR A 74 -8.75 -12.33 3.44
CA THR A 74 -8.82 -13.79 3.37
C THR A 74 -8.11 -14.49 4.54
N PHE A 75 -6.92 -14.07 4.95
CA PHE A 75 -6.19 -14.74 6.03
C PHE A 75 -6.89 -14.56 7.39
N ILE A 76 -7.41 -13.37 7.65
CA ILE A 76 -8.16 -13.08 8.89
C ILE A 76 -9.46 -13.90 8.91
N ASN A 77 -10.15 -14.01 7.77
CA ASN A 77 -11.39 -14.79 7.67
C ASN A 77 -11.16 -16.30 7.86
N ILE A 78 -10.07 -16.87 7.34
CA ILE A 78 -9.76 -18.30 7.53
C ILE A 78 -9.51 -18.61 9.01
N VAL A 79 -8.69 -17.79 9.69
CA VAL A 79 -8.42 -17.99 11.13
C VAL A 79 -9.71 -17.86 11.94
N ALA A 80 -10.53 -16.86 11.67
CA ALA A 80 -11.82 -16.69 12.35
C ALA A 80 -12.77 -17.88 12.14
N MET A 81 -12.85 -18.43 10.92
CA MET A 81 -13.66 -19.63 10.63
C MET A 81 -13.15 -20.87 11.36
N THR A 82 -11.83 -21.09 11.42
CA THR A 82 -11.29 -22.23 12.17
C THR A 82 -11.62 -22.17 13.65
N VAL A 83 -11.45 -21.00 14.30
CA VAL A 83 -11.80 -20.80 15.71
C VAL A 83 -13.30 -21.01 15.94
N LEU A 84 -14.15 -20.49 15.05
CA LEU A 84 -15.59 -20.67 15.14
C LEU A 84 -15.98 -22.16 15.02
N CYS A 85 -15.39 -22.90 14.07
CA CYS A 85 -15.63 -24.34 13.93
C CYS A 85 -15.25 -25.12 15.19
N PHE A 86 -14.09 -24.82 15.81
CA PHE A 86 -13.68 -25.47 17.06
C PHE A 86 -14.63 -25.16 18.23
N LEU A 87 -15.09 -23.92 18.35
CA LEU A 87 -16.05 -23.53 19.39
C LEU A 87 -17.40 -24.21 19.19
N VAL A 88 -17.89 -24.29 17.95
CA VAL A 88 -19.15 -24.98 17.62
C VAL A 88 -19.02 -26.49 17.87
N ALA A 89 -17.90 -27.12 17.49
CA ALA A 89 -17.65 -28.53 17.76
C ALA A 89 -17.60 -28.82 19.27
N SER A 90 -16.96 -27.94 20.05
CA SER A 90 -16.91 -28.05 21.51
C SER A 90 -18.30 -27.89 22.14
N LEU A 91 -19.10 -26.92 21.69
CA LEU A 91 -20.46 -26.69 22.20
C LEU A 91 -21.41 -27.85 21.86
N THR A 92 -21.33 -28.37 20.64
CA THR A 92 -22.13 -29.52 20.20
C THR A 92 -21.75 -30.78 20.97
N ALA A 93 -20.45 -31.03 21.18
CA ALA A 93 -19.97 -32.15 22.00
C ALA A 93 -20.38 -32.01 23.48
N TYR A 94 -20.33 -30.80 24.03
CA TYR A 94 -20.79 -30.51 25.38
C TYR A 94 -22.28 -30.79 25.55
N ASN A 95 -23.10 -30.33 24.59
CA ASN A 95 -24.54 -30.57 24.62
C ASN A 95 -24.89 -32.06 24.43
N TRP A 96 -24.16 -32.78 23.57
CA TRP A 96 -24.31 -34.22 23.39
C TRP A 96 -24.03 -34.99 24.70
N ARG A 97 -22.91 -34.69 25.36
CA ARG A 97 -22.54 -35.35 26.62
C ARG A 97 -23.52 -35.08 27.76
N LYS A 98 -24.15 -33.90 27.81
CA LYS A 98 -25.14 -33.57 28.84
C LYS A 98 -26.46 -34.33 28.64
N ASN A 99 -26.87 -34.56 27.39
CA ASN A 99 -28.17 -35.16 27.06
C ASN A 99 -28.14 -36.70 26.99
N ASP A 100 -26.96 -37.31 26.87
CA ASP A 100 -26.76 -38.77 26.85
C ASP A 100 -26.45 -39.39 28.22
N LEU A 101 -26.54 -38.61 29.31
CA LEU A 101 -26.47 -39.18 30.66
C LEU A 101 -27.83 -39.85 30.97
N PRO A 102 -27.87 -41.18 31.21
CA PRO A 102 -29.09 -41.82 31.69
C PRO A 102 -29.44 -41.23 33.06
N ILE A 103 -30.72 -40.89 33.23
CA ILE A 103 -31.33 -40.46 34.50
C ILE A 103 -31.14 -41.55 35.55
#